data_AF-A0A7X4KZB4-F1
#
_entry.id   AF-A0A7X4KZB4-F1
#
_cell.length_a   1.000
_cell.length_b   1.000
_cell.length_c   1.000
_cell.angle_alpha   90.00
_cell.angle_beta   90.00
_cell.angle_gamma   90.00
#
_symmetry.space_group_name_H-M   'P 1'
#
loop_
_entity.id
_entity.type
_entity.pdbx_description
1 polymer ?
#
loop_
_entity_poly.entity_id
_entity_poly.type
_entity_poly.pdbx_seq_one_letter_code
_entity_poly.pdbx_strand_id
1 'polypeptide(L)'
;MGSSRGFLMRLIRPGRTAARRVRAAASCAGALAAAFALAGHTVQSQTLADGVYTAGQAARGQQVYQAQCAVCHGDALEGSVGPPLAGDGFLSIWGARPLVELVDKIHYTMPLEAPAPLSRQESIDLTAYVLRAGDFPTGEAELTDGMLAGIVLPAPPAAAGSAAGGDLALVPVANLAQLMRAVTFPNSNAIFNVQLKDPGDQVLPAPGARPFDYVEWGSTVYPGWQAIDLAALALVESTPLFLAPGRRCENGRPVPVDRADWKQYTEELVEAGRAAYRASQSRSVDAVIEVADQLNNACDNCHTIYRDAGAEGSGQGADRCPEIP
;
A
#
# COMPACT_ATOMS: atom_id res chain seq x y z
N MET A 1 46.19 -95.28 -7.12
CA MET A 1 45.92 -95.47 -8.57
C MET A 1 45.20 -94.24 -9.10
N GLY A 2 45.70 -93.70 -10.22
CA GLY A 2 45.07 -92.66 -11.04
C GLY A 2 45.39 -91.21 -10.65
N SER A 3 45.85 -90.29 -11.50
CA SER A 3 46.58 -90.28 -12.78
C SER A 3 46.90 -88.80 -13.03
N SER A 4 48.11 -88.51 -13.51
CA SER A 4 48.64 -87.18 -13.82
C SER A 4 47.77 -86.37 -14.79
N ARG A 5 47.82 -85.03 -14.66
CA ARG A 5 48.17 -84.12 -15.77
C ARG A 5 48.46 -82.71 -15.25
N GLY A 6 49.66 -82.24 -15.52
CA GLY A 6 50.11 -80.88 -15.22
C GLY A 6 49.64 -79.87 -16.26
N PHE A 7 49.69 -78.59 -15.89
CA PHE A 7 49.75 -77.49 -16.84
C PHE A 7 50.62 -76.37 -16.27
N LEU A 8 51.58 -75.94 -17.08
CA LEU A 8 52.60 -74.95 -16.76
C LEU A 8 52.00 -73.57 -16.48
N MET A 9 52.53 -72.94 -15.44
CA MET A 9 52.37 -71.53 -15.10
C MET A 9 53.18 -70.68 -16.09
N ARG A 10 52.54 -69.75 -16.81
CA ARG A 10 53.23 -68.72 -17.62
C ARG A 10 52.93 -67.35 -17.03
N LEU A 11 53.87 -66.85 -16.21
CA LEU A 11 53.87 -65.50 -15.64
C LEU A 11 54.11 -64.47 -16.75
N ILE A 12 53.12 -63.62 -17.02
CA ILE A 12 53.26 -62.44 -17.88
C ILE A 12 53.72 -61.27 -16.99
N ARG A 13 54.97 -60.84 -17.16
CA ARG A 13 55.50 -59.58 -16.59
C ARG A 13 54.94 -58.40 -17.39
N PRO A 14 54.26 -57.42 -16.78
CA PRO A 14 53.99 -56.15 -17.44
C PRO A 14 55.27 -55.29 -17.45
N GLY A 15 55.59 -54.78 -18.63
CA GLY A 15 56.78 -53.98 -18.91
C GLY A 15 56.78 -52.59 -18.27
N ARG A 16 58.00 -52.05 -18.12
CA ARG A 16 58.40 -50.79 -17.48
C ARG A 16 57.84 -49.49 -18.10
N THR A 17 56.77 -49.55 -18.90
CA THR A 17 56.23 -48.41 -19.65
C THR A 17 55.01 -47.74 -18.99
N ALA A 18 54.45 -48.31 -17.91
CA ALA A 18 53.32 -47.71 -17.20
C ALA A 18 53.70 -46.53 -16.27
N ALA A 19 54.94 -46.48 -15.79
CA ALA A 19 55.36 -45.50 -14.77
C ALA A 19 55.62 -44.08 -15.30
N ARG A 20 55.71 -43.87 -16.63
CA ARG A 20 56.02 -42.56 -17.21
C ARG A 20 54.79 -41.75 -17.64
N ARG A 21 53.61 -42.37 -17.71
CA ARG A 21 52.36 -41.67 -18.09
C ARG A 21 51.60 -41.03 -16.93
N VAL A 22 51.92 -41.38 -15.69
CA VAL A 22 51.23 -40.82 -14.50
C VAL A 22 51.74 -39.41 -14.14
N ARG A 23 52.95 -39.02 -14.54
CA ARG A 23 53.52 -37.70 -14.22
C ARG A 23 53.14 -36.57 -15.19
N ALA A 24 52.64 -36.86 -16.38
CA ALA A 24 52.23 -35.83 -17.35
C ALA A 24 50.76 -35.39 -17.19
N ALA A 25 49.91 -36.21 -16.57
CA ALA A 25 48.52 -35.87 -16.30
C ALA A 25 48.34 -34.95 -15.08
N ALA A 26 49.31 -34.94 -14.15
CA ALA A 26 49.25 -34.09 -12.95
C ALA A 26 49.57 -32.60 -13.25
N SER A 27 50.28 -32.32 -14.35
CA SER A 27 50.73 -30.96 -14.68
C SER A 27 49.69 -30.13 -15.44
N CYS A 28 48.79 -30.76 -16.21
CA CYS A 28 47.71 -30.05 -16.90
C CYS A 28 46.49 -29.78 -16.00
N ALA A 29 46.31 -30.55 -14.92
CA ALA A 29 45.24 -30.32 -13.95
C ALA A 29 45.53 -29.10 -13.04
N GLY A 30 46.81 -28.83 -12.74
CA GLY A 30 47.21 -27.67 -11.92
C GLY A 30 47.06 -26.32 -12.65
N ALA A 31 47.25 -26.29 -13.98
CA ALA A 31 47.16 -25.06 -14.76
C ALA A 31 45.72 -24.61 -15.04
N LEU A 32 44.76 -25.55 -15.16
CA LEU A 32 43.34 -25.19 -15.30
C LEU A 32 42.68 -24.77 -13.98
N ALA A 33 43.20 -25.21 -12.83
CA ALA A 33 42.70 -24.77 -11.52
C ALA A 33 43.11 -23.34 -11.18
N ALA A 34 44.24 -22.85 -11.71
CA ALA A 34 44.69 -21.47 -11.51
C ALA A 34 43.95 -20.44 -12.39
N ALA A 35 43.37 -20.86 -13.53
CA ALA A 35 42.62 -19.98 -14.43
C ALA A 35 41.18 -19.67 -13.95
N PHE A 36 40.62 -20.48 -13.06
CA PHE A 36 39.28 -20.25 -12.49
C PHE A 36 39.28 -19.38 -11.21
N ALA A 37 40.47 -19.01 -10.69
CA ALA A 37 40.57 -18.23 -9.46
C ALA A 37 40.45 -16.70 -9.65
N LEU A 38 40.29 -16.19 -10.88
CA LEU A 38 40.16 -14.74 -11.16
C LEU A 38 38.78 -14.26 -11.62
N ALA A 39 37.75 -15.11 -11.61
CA ALA A 39 36.38 -14.72 -12.03
C ALA A 39 35.35 -14.74 -10.89
N GLY A 40 35.80 -14.80 -9.63
CA GLY A 40 34.96 -14.56 -8.46
C GLY A 40 35.01 -13.10 -8.06
N HIS A 41 34.54 -12.18 -8.92
CA HIS A 41 34.05 -10.90 -8.39
C HIS A 41 32.78 -11.25 -7.62
N THR A 42 32.95 -11.57 -6.33
CA THR A 42 31.86 -11.39 -5.39
C THR A 42 31.45 -9.94 -5.55
N VAL A 43 30.23 -9.70 -6.05
CA VAL A 43 29.63 -8.37 -5.98
C VAL A 43 29.48 -8.12 -4.49
N GLN A 44 30.50 -7.49 -3.91
CA GLN A 44 30.45 -7.04 -2.54
C GLN A 44 29.28 -6.07 -2.50
N SER A 45 28.22 -6.43 -1.79
CA SER A 45 27.03 -5.62 -1.65
C SER A 45 27.43 -4.28 -1.05
N GLN A 46 27.60 -3.27 -1.90
CA GLN A 46 27.88 -1.91 -1.47
C GLN A 46 26.67 -1.38 -0.73
N THR A 47 26.91 -0.76 0.41
CA THR A 47 25.89 -0.13 1.22
C THR A 47 25.99 1.38 1.07
N LEU A 48 24.91 2.10 1.40
CA LEU A 48 24.93 3.57 1.35
C LEU A 48 26.03 4.20 2.21
N ALA A 49 26.45 3.51 3.28
CA ALA A 49 27.55 3.94 4.14
C ALA A 49 28.92 3.92 3.45
N ASP A 50 29.07 3.15 2.36
CA ASP A 50 30.30 3.05 1.58
C ASP A 50 30.47 4.20 0.57
N GLY A 51 29.50 5.11 0.49
CA GLY A 51 29.52 6.23 -0.46
C GLY A 51 29.27 5.77 -1.89
N VAL A 52 28.01 5.49 -2.23
CA VAL A 52 27.64 4.87 -3.53
C VAL A 52 27.42 5.86 -4.68
N TYR A 53 27.61 7.15 -4.44
CA TYR A 53 27.39 8.21 -5.42
C TYR A 53 28.43 9.31 -5.26
N THR A 54 28.71 10.07 -6.33
CA THR A 54 29.69 11.18 -6.27
C THR A 54 29.04 12.52 -5.92
N ALA A 55 29.84 13.44 -5.38
CA ALA A 55 29.40 14.82 -5.18
C ALA A 55 28.96 15.50 -6.48
N GLY A 56 29.63 15.18 -7.60
CA GLY A 56 29.28 15.69 -8.93
C GLY A 56 27.91 15.19 -9.39
N GLN A 57 27.62 13.91 -9.16
CA GLN A 57 26.32 13.31 -9.48
C GLN A 57 25.19 13.96 -8.68
N ALA A 58 25.36 14.12 -7.37
CA ALA A 58 24.37 14.79 -6.53
C ALA A 58 24.19 16.28 -6.90
N ALA A 59 25.24 16.96 -7.38
CA ALA A 59 25.13 18.33 -7.86
C ALA A 59 24.30 18.44 -9.16
N ARG A 60 24.43 17.49 -10.09
CA ARG A 60 23.56 17.43 -11.29
C ARG A 60 22.11 17.17 -10.90
N GLY A 61 21.88 16.21 -10.00
CA GLY A 61 20.54 15.94 -9.46
C GLY A 61 19.91 17.16 -8.81
N GLN A 62 20.68 17.92 -8.03
CA GLN A 62 20.18 19.15 -7.41
C GLN A 62 19.71 20.19 -8.44
N GLN A 63 20.41 20.34 -9.57
CA GLN A 63 19.99 21.29 -10.61
C GLN A 63 18.65 20.88 -11.23
N VAL A 64 18.47 19.60 -11.51
CA VAL A 64 17.19 19.06 -12.00
C VAL A 64 16.09 19.27 -10.94
N TYR A 65 16.40 19.00 -9.68
CA TYR A 65 15.46 19.13 -8.57
C TYR A 65 14.92 20.55 -8.44
N GLN A 66 15.81 21.54 -8.45
CA GLN A 66 15.43 22.95 -8.33
C GLN A 66 14.62 23.43 -9.54
N ALA A 67 14.89 22.89 -10.72
CA ALA A 67 14.15 23.26 -11.93
C ALA A 67 12.76 22.62 -12.02
N GLN A 68 12.56 21.42 -11.46
CA GLN A 68 11.39 20.59 -11.80
C GLN A 68 10.66 19.95 -10.62
N CYS A 69 11.24 19.91 -9.42
CA CYS A 69 10.72 19.14 -8.29
C CYS A 69 10.36 20.03 -7.08
N ALA A 70 11.13 21.09 -6.84
CA ALA A 70 11.01 21.93 -5.64
C ALA A 70 9.61 22.54 -5.44
N VAL A 71 8.92 22.87 -6.53
CA VAL A 71 7.55 23.43 -6.50
C VAL A 71 6.55 22.57 -5.72
N CYS A 72 6.72 21.24 -5.73
CA CYS A 72 5.86 20.31 -5.01
C CYS A 72 6.56 19.66 -3.80
N HIS A 73 7.88 19.48 -3.85
CA HIS A 73 8.61 18.74 -2.82
C HIS A 73 9.39 19.62 -1.83
N GLY A 74 9.29 20.95 -1.95
CA GLY A 74 9.96 21.94 -1.10
C GLY A 74 11.38 22.25 -1.57
N ASP A 75 11.91 23.43 -1.25
CA ASP A 75 13.25 23.84 -1.67
C ASP A 75 14.36 23.03 -0.98
N ALA A 76 14.05 22.50 0.22
CA ALA A 76 14.92 21.71 1.07
C ALA A 76 14.44 20.24 1.21
N LEU A 77 13.59 19.75 0.30
CA LEU A 77 13.03 18.39 0.29
C LEU A 77 12.08 18.09 1.46
N GLU A 78 11.59 19.13 2.13
CA GLU A 78 10.71 19.06 3.30
C GLU A 78 9.26 18.67 2.96
N GLY A 79 8.91 18.66 1.68
CA GLY A 79 7.55 18.38 1.20
C GLY A 79 6.63 19.60 1.29
N SER A 80 5.68 19.69 0.38
CA SER A 80 4.59 20.68 0.41
C SER A 80 3.30 20.08 -0.13
N VAL A 81 3.11 20.13 -1.45
CA VAL A 81 2.03 19.44 -2.16
C VAL A 81 2.39 17.96 -2.35
N GLY A 82 3.65 17.69 -2.65
CA GLY A 82 4.25 16.35 -2.69
C GLY A 82 4.88 15.97 -1.35
N PRO A 83 5.09 14.67 -1.10
CA PRO A 83 5.67 14.18 0.15
C PRO A 83 7.12 14.67 0.36
N PRO A 84 7.61 14.70 1.62
CA PRO A 84 9.02 14.95 1.90
C PRO A 84 9.91 13.90 1.24
N LEU A 85 11.07 14.34 0.75
CA LEU A 85 12.07 13.48 0.10
C LEU A 85 13.36 13.34 0.92
N ALA A 86 13.36 13.82 2.16
CA ALA A 86 14.43 13.61 3.12
C ALA A 86 13.86 13.28 4.52
N GLY A 87 14.73 12.80 5.41
CA GLY A 87 14.39 12.53 6.81
C GLY A 87 13.40 11.37 7.02
N ASP A 88 12.77 11.36 8.20
CA ASP A 88 11.92 10.24 8.66
C ASP A 88 10.69 10.02 7.77
N GLY A 89 10.09 11.09 7.25
CA GLY A 89 8.96 11.00 6.33
C GLY A 89 9.32 10.22 5.07
N PHE A 90 10.48 10.49 4.49
CA PHE A 90 11.00 9.75 3.34
C PHE A 90 11.29 8.27 3.69
N LEU A 91 11.98 8.01 4.80
CA LEU A 91 12.32 6.64 5.21
C LEU A 91 11.09 5.81 5.59
N SER A 92 9.98 6.42 6.03
CA SER A 92 8.72 5.70 6.28
C SER A 92 8.12 5.05 5.03
N ILE A 93 8.42 5.59 3.84
CA ILE A 93 7.92 5.10 2.54
C ILE A 93 8.98 4.27 1.81
N TRP A 94 10.24 4.67 1.93
CA TRP A 94 11.35 4.16 1.12
C TRP A 94 12.36 3.31 1.90
N GLY A 95 12.32 3.31 3.23
CA GLY A 95 13.23 2.53 4.05
C GLY A 95 13.09 1.03 3.81
N ALA A 96 14.20 0.30 3.93
CA ALA A 96 14.31 -1.12 3.62
C ALA A 96 13.94 -1.52 2.17
N ARG A 97 13.87 -0.56 1.24
CA ARG A 97 13.63 -0.79 -0.19
C ARG A 97 14.90 -0.49 -1.01
N PRO A 98 15.13 -1.21 -2.13
CA PRO A 98 16.26 -0.95 -3.01
C PRO A 98 16.10 0.37 -3.76
N LEU A 99 17.22 1.04 -4.08
CA LEU A 99 17.23 2.33 -4.78
C LEU A 99 16.57 2.26 -6.16
N VAL A 100 16.55 1.08 -6.80
CA VAL A 100 15.88 0.89 -8.10
C VAL A 100 14.41 1.28 -8.03
N GLU A 101 13.73 1.02 -6.92
CA GLU A 101 12.32 1.36 -6.77
C GLU A 101 12.09 2.87 -6.68
N LEU A 102 13.02 3.60 -6.06
CA LEU A 102 12.96 5.08 -6.01
C LEU A 102 13.25 5.68 -7.39
N VAL A 103 14.29 5.19 -8.07
CA VAL A 103 14.64 5.63 -9.43
C VAL A 103 13.48 5.37 -10.38
N ASP A 104 12.87 4.18 -10.33
CA ASP A 104 11.75 3.82 -11.19
C ASP A 104 10.52 4.70 -10.89
N LYS A 105 10.26 5.01 -9.62
CA LYS A 105 9.17 5.93 -9.26
C LYS A 105 9.38 7.32 -9.86
N ILE A 106 10.61 7.86 -9.78
CA ILE A 106 10.95 9.15 -10.38
C ILE A 106 10.79 9.05 -11.90
N HIS A 107 11.40 8.05 -12.52
CA HIS A 107 11.43 7.88 -13.97
C HIS A 107 10.02 7.70 -14.59
N TYR A 108 9.16 6.90 -13.97
CA TYR A 108 7.86 6.56 -14.55
C TYR A 108 6.74 7.53 -14.19
N THR A 109 6.87 8.30 -13.11
CA THR A 109 5.75 9.09 -12.59
C THR A 109 6.07 10.55 -12.29
N MET A 110 7.31 11.00 -12.47
CA MET A 110 7.70 12.38 -12.21
C MET A 110 8.40 13.03 -13.41
N PRO A 111 8.22 14.35 -13.58
CA PRO A 111 7.24 15.23 -12.91
C PRO A 111 5.80 14.99 -13.40
N LEU A 112 4.79 15.16 -12.53
CA LEU A 112 3.37 14.84 -12.81
C LEU A 112 2.79 15.58 -14.03
N GLU A 113 3.28 16.79 -14.31
CA GLU A 113 2.78 17.67 -15.38
C GLU A 113 3.79 17.86 -16.53
N ALA A 114 4.88 17.08 -16.56
CA ALA A 114 5.91 17.24 -17.58
C ALA A 114 5.47 16.65 -18.94
N PRO A 115 5.77 17.34 -20.07
CA PRO A 115 5.44 16.84 -21.41
C PRO A 115 6.21 15.56 -21.81
N ALA A 116 7.31 15.26 -21.11
CA ALA A 116 8.03 14.00 -21.21
C ALA A 116 8.62 13.63 -19.83
N PRO A 117 8.70 12.33 -19.49
CA PRO A 117 9.32 11.88 -18.26
C PRO A 117 10.83 12.18 -18.24
N LEU A 118 11.40 12.29 -17.04
CA LEU A 118 12.85 12.36 -16.87
C LEU A 118 13.53 11.13 -17.44
N SER A 119 14.73 11.32 -18.00
CA SER A 119 15.56 10.20 -18.40
C SER A 119 15.94 9.34 -17.18
N ARG A 120 16.30 8.08 -17.43
CA ARG A 120 16.77 7.18 -16.36
C ARG A 120 18.00 7.78 -15.65
N GLN A 121 18.92 8.39 -16.40
CA GLN A 121 20.11 9.01 -15.81
C GLN A 121 19.78 10.21 -14.93
N GLU A 122 18.86 11.09 -15.35
CA GLU A 122 18.41 12.21 -14.51
C GLU A 122 17.74 11.71 -13.22
N SER A 123 17.00 10.61 -13.31
CA SER A 123 16.36 9.98 -12.15
C SER A 123 17.39 9.40 -11.15
N ILE A 124 18.49 8.83 -11.66
CA ILE A 124 19.61 8.35 -10.86
C ILE A 124 20.35 9.53 -10.21
N ASP A 125 20.62 10.59 -10.97
CA ASP A 125 21.28 11.80 -10.47
C ASP A 125 20.42 12.49 -9.38
N LEU A 126 19.10 12.57 -9.57
CA LEU A 126 18.16 13.03 -8.54
C LEU A 126 18.19 12.16 -7.29
N THR A 127 18.25 10.84 -7.45
CA THR A 127 18.39 9.92 -6.31
C THR A 127 19.68 10.18 -5.56
N ALA A 128 20.80 10.43 -6.25
CA ALA A 128 22.05 10.83 -5.61
C ALA A 128 21.92 12.16 -4.82
N TYR A 129 21.16 13.12 -5.34
CA TYR A 129 20.87 14.36 -4.60
C TYR A 129 20.05 14.10 -3.33
N VAL A 130 19.01 13.28 -3.41
CA VAL A 130 18.20 12.85 -2.26
C VAL A 130 19.06 12.16 -1.21
N LEU A 131 19.96 11.26 -1.63
CA LEU A 131 20.89 10.59 -0.72
C LEU A 131 21.82 11.60 -0.02
N ARG A 132 22.32 12.61 -0.73
CA ARG A 132 23.12 13.68 -0.13
C ARG A 132 22.35 14.48 0.91
N ALA A 133 21.08 14.78 0.64
CA ALA A 133 20.23 15.49 1.59
C ALA A 133 19.85 14.63 2.82
N GLY A 134 19.89 13.30 2.68
CA GLY A 134 19.77 12.36 3.80
C GLY A 134 21.07 12.07 4.54
N ASP A 135 22.10 12.91 4.38
CA ASP A 135 23.42 12.79 5.01
C ASP A 135 24.18 11.47 4.71
N PHE A 136 23.82 10.75 3.64
CA PHE A 136 24.60 9.60 3.19
C PHE A 136 25.91 10.08 2.57
N PRO A 137 27.07 9.46 2.88
CA PRO A 137 28.36 9.95 2.41
C PRO A 137 28.47 9.85 0.88
N THR A 138 29.25 10.75 0.29
CA THR A 138 29.68 10.62 -1.10
C THR A 138 30.86 9.66 -1.20
N GLY A 139 31.01 8.96 -2.33
CA GLY A 139 32.21 8.20 -2.66
C GLY A 139 32.83 8.62 -3.99
N GLU A 140 33.76 7.79 -4.47
CA GLU A 140 34.61 8.07 -5.64
C GLU A 140 33.98 7.61 -6.97
N ALA A 141 32.96 6.74 -6.93
CA ALA A 141 32.30 6.18 -8.11
C ALA A 141 30.86 6.70 -8.25
N GLU A 142 30.41 6.90 -9.48
CA GLU A 142 29.01 7.29 -9.74
C GLU A 142 28.06 6.11 -9.48
N LEU A 143 26.89 6.42 -8.95
CA LEU A 143 25.77 5.49 -8.87
C LEU A 143 25.33 5.15 -10.29
N THR A 144 25.36 3.87 -10.64
CA THR A 144 24.96 3.38 -11.97
C THR A 144 23.70 2.54 -11.90
N ASP A 145 23.00 2.40 -13.02
CA ASP A 145 21.76 1.63 -13.11
C ASP A 145 21.92 0.17 -12.61
N GLY A 146 23.05 -0.46 -12.94
CA GLY A 146 23.33 -1.84 -12.54
C GLY A 146 23.53 -2.04 -11.03
N MET A 147 23.77 -0.96 -10.27
CA MET A 147 23.97 -1.02 -8.82
C MET A 147 22.66 -0.89 -8.04
N LEU A 148 21.64 -0.28 -8.64
CA LEU A 148 20.43 0.19 -7.94
C LEU A 148 19.65 -0.92 -7.22
N ALA A 149 19.59 -2.12 -7.80
CA ALA A 149 18.87 -3.24 -7.23
C ALA A 149 19.56 -3.83 -5.98
N GLY A 150 20.88 -3.63 -5.85
CA GLY A 150 21.69 -4.17 -4.75
C GLY A 150 21.86 -3.22 -3.57
N ILE A 151 21.54 -1.93 -3.74
CA ILE A 151 21.71 -0.90 -2.70
C ILE A 151 20.35 -0.62 -2.07
N VAL A 152 20.23 -0.88 -0.77
CA VAL A 152 18.99 -0.74 -0.01
C VAL A 152 19.06 0.45 0.93
N LEU A 153 18.01 1.28 0.96
CA LEU A 153 17.85 2.37 1.92
C LEU A 153 17.77 1.81 3.35
N PRO A 154 18.39 2.46 4.34
CA PRO A 154 18.30 1.97 5.71
C PRO A 154 16.83 1.87 6.11
N ALA A 155 16.50 0.83 6.88
CA ALA A 155 15.24 0.86 7.60
C ALA A 155 15.21 2.15 8.44
N PRO A 156 14.03 2.76 8.65
CA PRO A 156 13.90 3.78 9.68
C PRO A 156 14.54 3.23 10.95
N PRO A 157 15.30 4.04 11.72
CA PRO A 157 15.78 3.59 13.02
C PRO A 157 14.58 2.96 13.71
N ALA A 158 14.69 1.66 14.05
CA ALA A 158 13.64 0.96 14.76
C ALA A 158 13.31 1.87 15.93
N ALA A 159 12.13 2.51 15.88
CA ALA A 159 11.81 3.59 16.78
C ALA A 159 12.16 3.06 18.17
N ALA A 160 13.21 3.62 18.79
CA ALA A 160 13.55 3.31 20.16
C ALA A 160 12.25 3.61 20.90
N GLY A 161 11.58 2.55 21.34
CA GLY A 161 10.13 2.52 21.42
C GLY A 161 9.57 3.80 22.00
N SER A 162 9.03 4.66 21.15
CA SER A 162 7.82 5.32 21.56
C SER A 162 6.80 4.20 21.58
N ALA A 163 6.67 3.57 22.75
CA ALA A 163 5.40 3.01 23.14
C ALA A 163 4.41 4.17 23.22
N ALA A 164 4.00 4.63 22.06
CA ALA A 164 2.74 5.31 21.82
C ALA A 164 2.08 4.56 20.65
N GLY A 165 1.62 3.32 20.77
CA GLY A 165 1.42 2.56 22.00
C GLY A 165 0.36 3.18 22.92
N GLY A 166 -0.13 4.38 22.61
CA GLY A 166 -1.45 4.74 23.05
C GLY A 166 -2.35 3.87 22.19
N ASP A 167 -3.29 3.18 22.83
CA ASP A 167 -4.54 2.93 22.13
C ASP A 167 -4.86 4.22 21.38
N LEU A 168 -4.98 4.17 20.05
CA LEU A 168 -5.61 5.27 19.32
C LEU A 168 -7.05 5.28 19.84
N ALA A 169 -7.25 5.93 20.98
CA ALA A 169 -8.55 6.08 21.58
C ALA A 169 -9.40 6.75 20.52
N LEU A 170 -10.50 6.10 20.15
CA LEU A 170 -11.42 6.67 19.19
C LEU A 170 -11.98 7.97 19.79
N VAL A 171 -11.41 9.11 19.41
CA VAL A 171 -11.87 10.45 19.81
C VAL A 171 -12.76 10.98 18.69
N PRO A 172 -14.09 11.05 18.89
CA PRO A 172 -15.00 11.55 17.87
C PRO A 172 -14.76 13.04 17.58
N VAL A 173 -14.34 13.35 16.35
CA VAL A 173 -14.25 14.74 15.86
C VAL A 173 -15.58 15.18 15.25
N ALA A 174 -16.25 14.29 14.53
CA ALA A 174 -17.56 14.54 13.94
C ALA A 174 -18.69 14.39 14.97
N ASN A 175 -19.66 15.30 14.94
CA ASN A 175 -20.95 15.06 15.59
C ASN A 175 -21.70 13.91 14.88
N LEU A 176 -22.73 13.36 15.52
CA LEU A 176 -23.48 12.22 14.98
C LEU A 176 -24.06 12.51 13.59
N ALA A 177 -24.64 13.69 13.37
CA ALA A 177 -25.25 14.03 12.09
C ALA A 177 -24.20 14.16 10.96
N GLN A 178 -23.01 14.66 11.26
CA GLN A 178 -21.89 14.71 10.33
C GLN A 178 -21.43 13.30 9.95
N LEU A 179 -21.30 12.39 10.92
CA LEU A 179 -20.95 11.00 10.63
C LEU A 179 -22.02 10.31 9.76
N MET A 180 -23.30 10.51 10.09
CA MET A 180 -24.42 9.99 9.31
C MET A 180 -24.38 10.52 7.86
N ARG A 181 -24.22 11.83 7.67
CA ARG A 181 -24.17 12.44 6.32
C ARG A 181 -22.93 12.04 5.53
N ALA A 182 -21.80 11.83 6.19
CA ALA A 182 -20.54 11.48 5.55
C ALA A 182 -20.47 10.01 5.13
N VAL A 183 -21.09 9.11 5.91
CA VAL A 183 -20.94 7.66 5.70
C VAL A 183 -22.29 6.98 5.55
N THR A 184 -23.13 7.00 6.58
CA THR A 184 -24.33 6.15 6.63
C THR A 184 -25.34 6.48 5.53
N PHE A 185 -25.64 7.77 5.35
CA PHE A 185 -26.63 8.27 4.40
C PHE A 185 -26.30 7.98 2.91
N PRO A 186 -25.12 8.34 2.38
CA PRO A 186 -24.81 8.03 0.98
C PRO A 186 -24.78 6.51 0.71
N ASN A 187 -24.29 5.72 1.68
CA ASN A 187 -24.21 4.27 1.53
C ASN A 187 -25.59 3.59 1.63
N SER A 188 -26.48 4.02 2.54
CA SER A 188 -27.85 3.51 2.57
C SER A 188 -28.61 3.85 1.29
N ASN A 189 -28.43 5.07 0.76
CA ASN A 189 -29.09 5.49 -0.47
C ASN A 189 -28.60 4.71 -1.70
N ALA A 190 -27.32 4.33 -1.75
CA ALA A 190 -26.81 3.44 -2.79
C ALA A 190 -27.55 2.09 -2.78
N ILE A 191 -27.78 1.51 -1.60
CA ILE A 191 -28.53 0.25 -1.44
C ILE A 191 -30.00 0.44 -1.82
N PHE A 192 -30.66 1.49 -1.32
CA PHE A 192 -32.06 1.75 -1.64
C PHE A 192 -32.29 2.04 -3.13
N ASN A 193 -31.31 2.62 -3.81
CA ASN A 193 -31.39 2.90 -5.24
C ASN A 193 -31.54 1.62 -6.10
N VAL A 194 -31.19 0.45 -5.58
CA VAL A 194 -31.41 -0.84 -6.27
C VAL A 194 -32.90 -1.09 -6.57
N GLN A 195 -33.81 -0.54 -5.75
CA GLN A 195 -35.25 -0.58 -6.02
C GLN A 195 -35.66 0.19 -7.28
N LEU A 196 -34.84 1.15 -7.71
CA LEU A 196 -35.13 2.02 -8.85
C LEU A 196 -34.31 1.64 -10.09
N LYS A 197 -33.10 1.10 -9.88
CA LYS A 197 -32.14 0.84 -10.95
C LYS A 197 -31.31 -0.40 -10.66
N ASP A 198 -31.31 -1.34 -11.61
CA ASP A 198 -30.42 -2.49 -11.55
C ASP A 198 -28.95 -2.04 -11.63
N PRO A 199 -28.10 -2.37 -10.64
CA PRO A 199 -26.67 -2.09 -10.69
C PRO A 199 -25.95 -2.75 -11.88
N GLY A 200 -26.48 -3.87 -12.40
CA GLY A 200 -25.97 -4.56 -13.58
C GLY A 200 -26.10 -3.76 -14.88
N ASP A 201 -27.04 -2.81 -14.93
CA ASP A 201 -27.28 -1.97 -16.11
C ASP A 201 -26.43 -0.69 -16.14
N GLN A 202 -25.50 -0.52 -15.19
CA GLN A 202 -24.69 0.69 -15.11
C GLN A 202 -23.62 0.73 -16.22
N VAL A 203 -23.80 1.66 -17.16
CA VAL A 203 -22.81 1.95 -18.20
C VAL A 203 -21.87 3.07 -17.72
N LEU A 204 -20.58 2.77 -17.67
CA LEU A 204 -19.55 3.78 -17.40
C LEU A 204 -19.41 4.75 -18.59
N PRO A 205 -19.19 6.05 -18.35
CA PRO A 205 -18.85 6.99 -19.40
C PRO A 205 -17.56 6.55 -20.13
N ALA A 206 -17.50 6.78 -21.44
CA ALA A 206 -16.28 6.52 -22.19
C ALA A 206 -15.12 7.40 -21.67
N PRO A 207 -13.87 6.88 -21.63
CA PRO A 207 -12.70 7.69 -21.28
C PRO A 207 -12.62 8.96 -22.13
N GLY A 208 -12.40 10.11 -21.51
CA GLY A 208 -12.28 11.40 -22.20
C GLY A 208 -13.61 12.02 -22.68
N ALA A 209 -14.77 11.42 -22.35
CA ALA A 209 -16.07 12.00 -22.67
C ALA A 209 -16.35 13.32 -21.92
N ARG A 210 -15.58 13.62 -20.87
CA ARG A 210 -15.69 14.78 -20.00
C ARG A 210 -14.30 15.19 -19.51
N PRO A 211 -14.07 16.47 -19.15
CA PRO A 211 -12.89 16.86 -18.37
C PRO A 211 -12.77 16.01 -17.11
N PHE A 212 -11.55 15.66 -16.72
CA PHE A 212 -11.33 14.84 -15.54
C PHE A 212 -11.74 15.60 -14.27
N ASP A 213 -12.55 14.96 -13.44
CA ASP A 213 -13.03 15.47 -12.14
C ASP A 213 -12.77 14.40 -11.08
N TYR A 214 -11.98 14.74 -10.05
CA TYR A 214 -11.63 13.81 -8.97
C TYR A 214 -12.82 13.37 -8.10
N VAL A 215 -13.83 14.23 -7.95
CA VAL A 215 -15.05 13.94 -7.19
C VAL A 215 -15.96 13.00 -8.00
N GLU A 216 -16.12 13.27 -9.29
CA GLU A 216 -16.88 12.38 -10.18
C GLU A 216 -16.20 11.02 -10.32
N TRP A 217 -14.89 11.01 -10.58
CA TRP A 217 -14.12 9.77 -10.69
C TRP A 217 -14.17 8.97 -9.38
N GLY A 218 -13.93 9.61 -8.23
CA GLY A 218 -13.95 8.94 -6.93
C GLY A 218 -15.30 8.33 -6.56
N SER A 219 -16.41 8.94 -7.00
CA SER A 219 -17.76 8.42 -6.77
C SER A 219 -18.19 7.34 -7.78
N THR A 220 -17.45 7.16 -8.88
CA THR A 220 -17.80 6.23 -9.98
C THR A 220 -16.75 5.14 -10.24
N VAL A 221 -15.62 5.18 -9.54
CA VAL A 221 -14.49 4.23 -9.72
C VAL A 221 -14.86 2.77 -9.42
N TYR A 222 -15.86 2.53 -8.58
CA TYR A 222 -16.38 1.19 -8.27
C TYR A 222 -17.85 1.08 -8.68
N PRO A 223 -18.16 0.80 -9.96
CA PRO A 223 -19.53 0.84 -10.47
C PRO A 223 -20.33 -0.44 -10.18
N GLY A 224 -21.64 -0.34 -10.43
CA GLY A 224 -22.57 -1.45 -10.45
C GLY A 224 -22.65 -2.17 -9.12
N TRP A 225 -22.68 -3.50 -9.15
CA TRP A 225 -22.77 -4.33 -7.95
C TRP A 225 -21.63 -4.12 -6.95
N GLN A 226 -20.45 -3.69 -7.42
CA GLN A 226 -19.33 -3.38 -6.52
C GLN A 226 -19.63 -2.14 -5.65
N ALA A 227 -20.34 -1.14 -6.19
CA ALA A 227 -20.78 0.01 -5.41
C ALA A 227 -21.67 -0.41 -4.24
N ILE A 228 -22.59 -1.36 -4.50
CA ILE A 228 -23.55 -1.85 -3.50
C ILE A 228 -22.84 -2.68 -2.43
N ASP A 229 -21.87 -3.53 -2.82
CA ASP A 229 -21.04 -4.28 -1.89
C ASP A 229 -20.29 -3.35 -0.92
N LEU A 230 -19.63 -2.33 -1.45
CA LEU A 230 -18.87 -1.38 -0.65
C LEU A 230 -19.77 -0.53 0.22
N ALA A 231 -20.96 -0.15 -0.26
CA ALA A 231 -21.94 0.57 0.53
C ALA A 231 -22.42 -0.24 1.75
N ALA A 232 -22.73 -1.53 1.55
CA ALA A 232 -23.14 -2.41 2.63
C ALA A 232 -22.00 -2.62 3.65
N LEU A 233 -20.76 -2.81 3.19
CA LEU A 233 -19.59 -2.92 4.07
C LEU A 233 -19.32 -1.61 4.83
N ALA A 234 -19.48 -0.45 4.19
CA ALA A 234 -19.34 0.83 4.85
C ALA A 234 -20.36 1.00 5.99
N LEU A 235 -21.60 0.52 5.82
CA LEU A 235 -22.57 0.49 6.92
C LEU A 235 -22.09 -0.42 8.06
N VAL A 236 -21.64 -1.63 7.77
CA VAL A 236 -21.18 -2.61 8.78
C VAL A 236 -20.01 -2.06 9.60
N GLU A 237 -18.99 -1.50 8.94
CA GLU A 237 -17.74 -1.09 9.58
C GLU A 237 -17.84 0.28 10.28
N SER A 238 -18.73 1.17 9.79
CA SER A 238 -18.85 2.52 10.36
C SER A 238 -19.92 2.65 11.44
N THR A 239 -20.95 1.81 11.44
CA THR A 239 -22.05 1.88 12.42
C THR A 239 -21.56 1.74 13.88
N PRO A 240 -20.58 0.87 14.22
CA PRO A 240 -20.03 0.81 15.58
C PRO A 240 -19.46 2.15 16.09
N LEU A 241 -19.09 3.07 15.20
CA LEU A 241 -18.62 4.41 15.57
C LEU A 241 -19.72 5.26 16.23
N PHE A 242 -20.99 4.82 16.18
CA PHE A 242 -22.11 5.42 16.91
C PHE A 242 -22.02 5.21 18.42
N LEU A 243 -21.25 4.20 18.85
CA LEU A 243 -20.98 3.91 20.27
C LEU A 243 -19.71 4.59 20.78
N ALA A 244 -19.05 5.40 19.94
CA ALA A 244 -17.82 6.07 20.32
C ALA A 244 -18.08 7.07 21.47
N PRO A 245 -17.39 6.93 22.61
CA PRO A 245 -17.62 7.79 23.77
C PRO A 245 -17.24 9.24 23.44
N GLY A 246 -17.99 10.19 24.01
CA GLY A 246 -17.74 11.62 23.82
C GLY A 246 -18.33 12.23 22.53
N ARG A 247 -18.94 11.43 21.64
CA ARG A 247 -19.65 11.95 20.47
C ARG A 247 -20.83 12.83 20.89
N ARG A 248 -21.00 13.95 20.20
CA ARG A 248 -22.11 14.89 20.40
C ARG A 248 -23.14 14.79 19.27
N CYS A 249 -24.38 15.08 19.59
CA CYS A 249 -25.44 15.33 18.62
C CYS A 249 -25.33 16.75 18.07
N GLU A 250 -26.08 17.09 17.01
CA GLU A 250 -25.94 18.39 16.32
C GLU A 250 -26.24 19.59 17.24
N ASN A 251 -27.08 19.42 18.25
CA ASN A 251 -27.37 20.41 19.30
C ASN A 251 -26.35 20.43 20.46
N GLY A 252 -25.27 19.66 20.38
CA GLY A 252 -24.24 19.59 21.42
C GLY A 252 -24.53 18.64 22.58
N ARG A 253 -25.72 18.02 22.65
CA ARG A 253 -26.01 16.97 23.66
C ARG A 253 -25.12 15.74 23.45
N PRO A 254 -24.79 14.97 24.50
CA PRO A 254 -24.14 13.67 24.31
C PRO A 254 -25.01 12.73 23.49
N VAL A 255 -24.38 11.96 22.60
CA VAL A 255 -25.01 10.75 22.05
C VAL A 255 -25.23 9.77 23.21
N PRO A 256 -26.41 9.13 23.33
CA PRO A 256 -26.74 8.27 24.47
C PRO A 256 -26.11 6.87 24.34
N VAL A 257 -24.78 6.81 24.19
CA VAL A 257 -24.03 5.58 23.92
C VAL A 257 -24.18 4.50 24.99
N ASP A 258 -24.59 4.87 26.20
CA ASP A 258 -24.79 3.94 27.32
C ASP A 258 -26.17 3.27 27.33
N ARG A 259 -27.15 3.86 26.63
CA ARG A 259 -28.53 3.34 26.61
C ARG A 259 -28.62 1.98 25.91
N ALA A 260 -29.42 1.10 26.49
CA ALA A 260 -29.59 -0.27 25.99
C ALA A 260 -30.20 -0.29 24.59
N ASP A 261 -31.21 0.54 24.34
CA ASP A 261 -31.85 0.64 23.04
C ASP A 261 -30.92 1.27 21.99
N TRP A 262 -30.10 2.27 22.34
CA TRP A 262 -29.08 2.80 21.43
C TRP A 262 -28.07 1.72 20.99
N LYS A 263 -27.59 0.89 21.93
CA LYS A 263 -26.71 -0.24 21.64
C LYS A 263 -27.40 -1.26 20.74
N GLN A 264 -28.62 -1.65 21.09
CA GLN A 264 -29.43 -2.59 20.32
C GLN A 264 -29.66 -2.09 18.88
N TYR A 265 -30.11 -0.86 18.69
CA TYR A 265 -30.38 -0.32 17.35
C TYR A 265 -29.10 -0.16 16.52
N THR A 266 -27.97 0.13 17.17
CA THR A 266 -26.67 0.12 16.49
C THR A 266 -26.32 -1.29 15.98
N GLU A 267 -26.51 -2.32 16.80
CA GLU A 267 -26.30 -3.72 16.40
C GLU A 267 -27.25 -4.16 15.30
N GLU A 268 -28.53 -3.78 15.38
CA GLU A 268 -29.54 -4.08 14.35
C GLU A 268 -29.17 -3.47 12.99
N LEU A 269 -28.63 -2.25 12.96
CA LEU A 269 -28.16 -1.62 11.73
C LEU A 269 -26.90 -2.31 11.17
N VAL A 270 -25.98 -2.76 12.03
CA VAL A 270 -24.84 -3.60 11.60
C VAL A 270 -25.35 -4.88 10.94
N GLU A 271 -26.33 -5.56 11.55
CA GLU A 271 -26.90 -6.79 11.00
C GLU A 271 -27.69 -6.56 9.70
N ALA A 272 -28.41 -5.45 9.58
CA ALA A 272 -29.03 -5.04 8.32
C ALA A 272 -27.97 -4.81 7.23
N GLY A 273 -26.84 -4.16 7.56
CA GLY A 273 -25.70 -4.01 6.65
C GLY A 273 -25.10 -5.35 6.23
N ARG A 274 -24.94 -6.31 7.15
CA ARG A 274 -24.47 -7.67 6.82
C ARG A 274 -25.45 -8.42 5.93
N ALA A 275 -26.76 -8.28 6.17
CA ALA A 275 -27.79 -8.85 5.32
C ALA A 275 -27.74 -8.24 3.92
N ALA A 276 -27.60 -6.91 3.82
CA ALA A 276 -27.51 -6.21 2.55
C ALA A 276 -26.28 -6.64 1.76
N TYR A 277 -25.14 -6.83 2.42
CA TYR A 277 -23.92 -7.35 1.78
C TYR A 277 -24.14 -8.79 1.26
N ARG A 278 -24.75 -9.68 2.06
CA ARG A 278 -25.06 -11.04 1.58
C ARG A 278 -26.00 -11.03 0.37
N ALA A 279 -27.01 -10.16 0.38
CA ALA A 279 -27.93 -9.99 -0.75
C ALA A 279 -27.25 -9.39 -1.98
N SER A 280 -26.38 -8.39 -1.82
CA SER A 280 -25.66 -7.79 -2.94
C SER A 280 -24.72 -8.80 -3.60
N GLN A 281 -24.08 -9.69 -2.82
CA GLN A 281 -23.23 -10.76 -3.34
C GLN A 281 -23.98 -11.75 -4.25
N SER A 282 -25.30 -11.93 -4.09
CA SER A 282 -26.08 -12.78 -4.99
C SER A 282 -26.41 -12.11 -6.33
N ARG A 283 -26.06 -10.83 -6.51
CA ARG A 283 -26.29 -10.05 -7.74
C ARG A 283 -27.76 -10.06 -8.18
N SER A 284 -28.67 -10.10 -7.20
CA SER A 284 -30.11 -10.16 -7.41
C SER A 284 -30.75 -8.89 -6.89
N VAL A 285 -31.43 -8.17 -7.77
CA VAL A 285 -32.23 -6.98 -7.41
C VAL A 285 -33.28 -7.37 -6.36
N ASP A 286 -34.02 -8.46 -6.59
CA ASP A 286 -35.06 -8.94 -5.68
C ASP A 286 -34.51 -9.22 -4.27
N ALA A 287 -33.35 -9.86 -4.16
CA ALA A 287 -32.73 -10.15 -2.86
C ALA A 287 -32.36 -8.87 -2.09
N VAL A 288 -31.90 -7.82 -2.79
CA VAL A 288 -31.57 -6.53 -2.15
C VAL A 288 -32.84 -5.76 -1.79
N ILE A 289 -33.89 -5.83 -2.61
CA ILE A 289 -35.20 -5.25 -2.30
C ILE A 289 -35.78 -5.87 -1.03
N GLU A 290 -35.69 -7.19 -0.86
CA GLU A 290 -36.17 -7.88 0.35
C GLU A 290 -35.48 -7.38 1.62
N VAL A 291 -34.18 -7.10 1.55
CA VAL A 291 -33.41 -6.56 2.69
C VAL A 291 -33.63 -5.05 2.90
N ALA A 292 -34.13 -4.31 1.90
CA ALA A 292 -34.36 -2.88 2.02
C ALA A 292 -35.36 -2.54 3.16
N ASP A 293 -36.38 -3.36 3.36
CA ASP A 293 -37.32 -3.19 4.48
C ASP A 293 -36.66 -3.39 5.84
N GLN A 294 -35.76 -4.38 5.96
CA GLN A 294 -34.97 -4.58 7.17
C GLN A 294 -34.08 -3.36 7.46
N LEU A 295 -33.43 -2.80 6.44
CA LEU A 295 -32.61 -1.61 6.57
C LEU A 295 -33.43 -0.37 6.95
N ASN A 296 -34.60 -0.18 6.36
CA ASN A 296 -35.54 0.89 6.71
C ASN A 296 -35.95 0.81 8.19
N ASN A 297 -36.36 -0.37 8.66
CA ASN A 297 -36.75 -0.58 10.05
C ASN A 297 -35.59 -0.26 11.02
N ALA A 298 -34.37 -0.70 10.70
CA ALA A 298 -33.19 -0.38 11.52
C ALA A 298 -32.92 1.14 11.60
N CYS A 299 -33.17 1.88 10.51
CA CYS A 299 -33.06 3.33 10.50
C CYS A 299 -34.14 3.99 11.38
N ASP A 300 -35.38 3.51 11.28
CA ASP A 300 -36.54 4.09 11.97
C ASP A 300 -36.51 3.87 13.48
N ASN A 301 -35.94 2.75 13.95
CA ASN A 301 -35.73 2.47 15.37
C ASN A 301 -34.95 3.61 16.06
N CYS A 302 -33.91 4.12 15.40
CA CYS A 302 -33.17 5.29 15.89
C CYS A 302 -33.90 6.60 15.59
N HIS A 303 -34.34 6.81 14.34
CA HIS A 303 -34.83 8.12 13.91
C HIS A 303 -36.14 8.54 14.56
N THR A 304 -37.00 7.60 14.95
CA THR A 304 -38.26 7.90 15.64
C THR A 304 -38.02 8.50 17.05
N ILE A 305 -36.89 8.15 17.67
CA ILE A 305 -36.60 8.48 19.07
C ILE A 305 -35.56 9.60 19.17
N TYR A 306 -34.52 9.58 18.33
CA TYR A 306 -33.32 10.39 18.51
C TYR A 306 -33.13 11.50 17.47
N ARG A 307 -33.96 11.54 16.42
CA ARG A 307 -33.93 12.57 15.37
C ARG A 307 -35.17 13.46 15.48
N ASP A 308 -35.04 14.72 15.08
CA ASP A 308 -36.17 15.67 15.09
C ASP A 308 -37.34 15.14 14.23
N ALA A 309 -38.57 15.42 14.67
CA ALA A 309 -39.76 15.22 13.84
C ALA A 309 -39.80 16.28 12.72
N GLY A 310 -39.33 15.93 11.52
CA GLY A 310 -39.33 16.83 10.36
C GLY A 310 -38.64 16.24 9.14
N ALA A 311 -38.87 16.83 7.96
CA ALA A 311 -38.16 16.48 6.73
C ALA A 311 -36.65 16.74 6.87
N GLU A 312 -35.82 16.01 6.13
CA GLU A 312 -34.38 16.18 6.12
C GLU A 312 -33.99 17.65 5.84
N GLY A 313 -33.18 18.26 6.71
CA GLY A 313 -32.79 19.67 6.61
C GLY A 313 -33.80 20.70 7.13
N SER A 314 -34.98 20.28 7.59
CA SER A 314 -36.02 21.18 8.16
C SER A 314 -36.03 21.27 9.69
N GLY A 315 -35.43 20.29 10.38
CA GLY A 315 -35.28 20.32 11.84
C GLY A 315 -34.13 21.25 12.26
N GLN A 316 -34.38 22.16 13.21
CA GLN A 316 -33.35 23.02 13.81
C GLN A 316 -32.32 22.24 14.67
N GLY A 317 -32.41 20.90 14.74
CA GLY A 317 -31.54 20.06 15.55
C GLY A 317 -31.86 20.07 17.05
N ALA A 318 -32.80 20.92 17.49
CA ALA A 318 -33.00 21.27 18.90
C ALA A 318 -33.36 20.05 19.78
N ASP A 319 -34.15 19.11 19.26
CA ASP A 319 -34.70 18.00 20.03
C ASP A 319 -33.92 16.69 19.87
N ARG A 320 -32.81 16.71 19.12
CA ARG A 320 -31.99 15.51 18.91
C ARG A 320 -31.40 14.98 20.20
N CYS A 321 -31.32 13.66 20.28
CA CYS A 321 -30.83 12.93 21.45
C CYS A 321 -31.53 13.42 22.73
N PRO A 322 -32.86 13.26 22.81
CA PRO A 322 -33.61 13.71 23.96
C PRO A 322 -33.18 12.95 25.21
N GLU A 323 -33.22 13.64 26.34
CA GLU A 323 -33.17 13.00 27.65
C GLU A 323 -34.51 12.27 27.83
N ILE A 324 -34.49 10.94 27.73
CA ILE A 324 -35.67 10.09 27.95
C ILE A 324 -35.60 9.58 29.40
N PRO A 325 -36.68 9.74 30.18
CA PRO A 325 -36.75 9.27 31.57
C PRO A 325 -36.48 7.77 31.76
#